data_AF-A0A633UKH9-F1
#
_entry.id   AF-A0A633UKH9-F1
#
_cell.length_a   1.000
_cell.length_b   1.000
_cell.length_c   1.000
_cell.angle_alpha   90.00
_cell.angle_beta   90.00
_cell.angle_gamma   90.00
#
_symmetry.space_group_name_H-M   'P 1'
#
loop_
_entity.id
_entity.type
_entity.pdbx_description
1 polymer ?
#
loop_
_entity_poly.entity_id
_entity_poly.type
_entity_poly.pdbx_seq_one_letter_code
_entity_poly.pdbx_strand_id
1 'polypeptide(L)'
;MNFIDKAISMMSPGWAVSRLRSRAVIKAYEAAIPTRTHKIKRENRNANQLNQIAGKSLREQARWFDNNHDLVVGALDKMEERVIGAKGIIVEPQPLTVAGTLNNALAEQIRARWAEWSVSPDVTGQYTRPVLERLLLRTWLRDGEVFSQMVAGKMPGLEPVAGVPFWLEAMEPDYVPMEQTDSTNNLIQGIYFNDWQRPKSYIVCKSWPGFATAMVATKLIDAENMLHLKFTRRLNQARGVTLLAPVIIRLLDLKEYEDSERLAARISAAFAMFIRRSDAMVQDGDAPDYADKDRDLDIEPGTILKDLQPGELTADAEDNNYLDDENADWKSTTQGQKSAGDTSVTLAWKPGEDVQKKLIQLFTTGQKRGFRIKYPNGTVDVFRGWVSSLGKTVQSKDEIARTVKITSVGRPYMAEEDAPEVVSVTGLTVEPTNATVKVGATTAVTFTVKPDNVTDKSLRIATSDPTTATVTQAENIATVKGVKAGTVKIIGMTTDGNFTAIADITVQA
;
A
#
# COMPACT_ATOMS: atom_id res chain seq x y z
N MET A 1 47.19 -5.10 9.69
CA MET A 1 47.15 -6.29 8.82
C MET A 1 47.99 -7.37 9.47
N ASN A 2 47.41 -8.55 9.71
CA ASN A 2 48.18 -9.69 10.23
C ASN A 2 49.05 -10.28 9.10
N PHE A 3 50.02 -11.13 9.46
CA PHE A 3 50.91 -11.82 8.53
C PHE A 3 50.14 -12.53 7.39
N ILE A 4 49.03 -13.17 7.72
CA ILE A 4 48.13 -13.84 6.76
C ILE A 4 47.46 -12.84 5.79
N ASP A 5 47.04 -11.66 6.26
CA ASP A 5 46.42 -10.65 5.40
C ASP A 5 47.44 -10.04 4.43
N LYS A 6 48.71 -9.92 4.84
CA LYS A 6 49.82 -9.47 3.97
C LYS A 6 50.11 -10.49 2.88
N ALA A 7 50.21 -11.78 3.21
CA ALA A 7 50.41 -12.84 2.24
C ALA A 7 49.25 -12.93 1.22
N ILE A 8 48.01 -12.81 1.68
CA ILE A 8 46.83 -12.79 0.81
C ILE A 8 46.80 -11.53 -0.06
N SER A 9 47.19 -10.37 0.45
CA SER A 9 47.25 -9.13 -0.35
C SER A 9 48.26 -9.19 -1.49
N MET A 10 49.32 -9.99 -1.33
CA MET A 10 50.35 -10.17 -2.36
C MET A 10 49.91 -11.12 -3.48
N MET A 11 49.09 -12.13 -3.18
CA MET A 11 48.59 -13.10 -4.17
C MET A 11 47.23 -12.71 -4.79
N SER A 12 46.35 -12.07 -4.01
CA SER A 12 45.03 -11.64 -4.45
C SER A 12 44.59 -10.38 -3.68
N PRO A 13 44.88 -9.19 -4.22
CA PRO A 13 44.50 -7.92 -3.60
C PRO A 13 42.99 -7.79 -3.37
N GLY A 14 42.16 -8.27 -4.30
CA GLY A 14 40.69 -8.22 -4.18
C GLY A 14 40.15 -9.05 -3.01
N TRP A 15 40.68 -10.26 -2.81
CA TRP A 15 40.28 -11.12 -1.69
C TRP A 15 40.77 -10.56 -0.35
N ALA A 16 41.98 -9.99 -0.30
CA ALA A 16 42.49 -9.32 0.89
C ALA A 16 41.63 -8.13 1.32
N VAL A 17 41.21 -7.28 0.37
CA VAL A 17 40.34 -6.13 0.64
C VAL A 17 38.96 -6.58 1.15
N SER A 18 38.37 -7.62 0.54
CA SER A 18 37.10 -8.18 0.98
C SER A 18 37.17 -8.75 2.40
N ARG A 19 38.26 -9.44 2.73
CA ARG A 19 38.50 -9.99 4.08
C ARG A 19 38.74 -8.91 5.12
N LEU A 20 39.49 -7.85 4.79
CA LEU A 20 39.71 -6.70 5.67
C LEU A 20 38.40 -5.92 5.92
N ARG A 21 37.57 -5.71 4.89
CA ARG A 21 36.22 -5.14 5.04
C ARG A 21 35.35 -5.99 5.94
N SER A 22 35.30 -7.31 5.71
CA SER A 22 34.50 -8.23 6.52
C SER A 22 34.97 -8.25 7.97
N ARG A 23 36.29 -8.22 8.23
CA ARG A 23 36.83 -8.11 9.59
C ARG A 23 36.57 -6.76 10.24
N ALA A 24 36.59 -5.67 9.49
CA ALA A 24 36.22 -4.35 9.99
C ALA A 24 34.72 -4.28 10.35
N VAL A 25 33.86 -4.96 9.58
CA VAL A 25 32.43 -5.11 9.86
C VAL A 25 32.17 -6.01 11.07
N ILE A 26 32.90 -7.12 11.23
CA ILE A 26 32.81 -8.01 12.41
C ILE A 26 33.31 -7.32 13.69
N LYS A 27 34.30 -6.43 13.57
CA LYS A 27 34.80 -5.60 14.69
C LYS A 27 33.93 -4.39 14.98
N ALA A 28 32.99 -4.05 14.10
CA ALA A 28 32.02 -3.00 14.39
C ALA A 28 31.01 -3.53 15.41
N TYR A 29 30.37 -2.62 16.15
CA TYR A 29 29.27 -2.99 17.04
C TYR A 29 28.23 -3.80 16.27
N GLU A 30 27.70 -4.87 16.88
CA GLU A 30 26.71 -5.77 16.27
C GLU A 30 25.48 -5.01 15.74
N ALA A 31 25.09 -3.94 16.42
CA ALA A 31 24.03 -3.01 15.99
C ALA A 31 24.32 -2.26 14.67
N ALA A 32 25.58 -2.21 14.21
CA ALA A 32 25.97 -1.58 12.95
C ALA A 32 25.90 -2.52 11.74
N ILE A 33 25.66 -3.83 11.97
CA ILE A 33 25.57 -4.86 10.93
C ILE A 33 24.09 -5.02 10.51
N PRO A 34 23.72 -4.71 9.26
CA PRO A 34 22.36 -4.91 8.79
C PRO A 34 22.09 -6.40 8.62
N THR A 35 20.96 -6.87 9.15
CA THR A 35 20.50 -8.26 8.97
C THR A 35 19.12 -8.26 8.32
N ARG A 36 18.64 -9.44 7.87
CA ARG A 36 17.31 -9.57 7.27
C ARG A 36 16.19 -9.12 8.22
N THR A 37 16.38 -9.35 9.52
CA THR A 37 15.45 -8.94 10.57
C THR A 37 15.76 -7.53 11.11
N HIS A 38 17.00 -7.05 10.98
CA HIS A 38 17.44 -5.73 11.42
C HIS A 38 17.87 -4.85 10.25
N LYS A 39 16.90 -4.14 9.65
CA LYS A 39 17.17 -3.08 8.67
C LYS A 39 17.59 -1.80 9.41
N ILE A 40 18.86 -1.42 9.28
CA ILE A 40 19.39 -0.22 9.93
C ILE A 40 18.91 1.03 9.20
N LYS A 41 18.20 1.91 9.90
CA LYS A 41 17.90 3.27 9.46
C LYS A 41 19.01 4.20 9.99
N ARG A 42 19.64 4.98 9.10
CA ARG A 42 20.73 5.91 9.46
C ARG A 42 20.33 7.33 9.11
N GLU A 43 20.70 8.28 9.96
CA GLU A 43 20.54 9.71 9.71
C GLU A 43 21.92 10.38 9.79
N ASN A 44 22.43 10.83 8.65
CA ASN A 44 23.75 11.45 8.55
C ASN A 44 23.69 12.99 8.49
N ARG A 45 22.51 13.58 8.31
CA ARG A 45 22.33 15.03 8.22
C ARG A 45 22.41 15.67 9.61
N ASN A 46 22.84 16.93 9.65
CA ASN A 46 22.78 17.72 10.88
C ASN A 46 21.34 18.21 11.15
N ALA A 47 21.04 18.57 12.40
CA ALA A 47 19.74 19.08 12.84
C ALA A 47 19.27 20.28 12.01
N ASN A 48 20.17 21.23 11.73
CA ASN A 48 19.84 22.41 10.94
C ASN A 48 19.48 22.06 9.48
N GLN A 49 20.16 21.08 8.88
CA GLN A 49 19.85 20.58 7.54
C GLN A 49 18.47 19.89 7.49
N LEU A 50 18.15 19.09 8.51
CA LEU A 50 16.83 18.46 8.63
C LEU A 50 15.72 19.51 8.76
N ASN A 51 15.93 20.51 9.62
CA ASN A 51 15.00 21.62 9.79
C ASN A 51 14.82 22.45 8.52
N GLN A 52 15.89 22.65 7.75
CA GLN A 52 15.81 23.41 6.50
C GLN A 52 14.94 22.70 5.46
N ILE A 53 14.98 21.36 5.42
CA ILE A 53 14.20 20.56 4.48
C ILE A 53 12.75 20.40 4.93
N ALA A 54 12.52 20.04 6.20
CA ALA A 54 11.22 19.58 6.68
C ALA A 54 10.52 20.54 7.66
N GLY A 55 11.24 21.50 8.25
CA GLY A 55 10.74 22.31 9.36
C GLY A 55 9.44 23.06 9.07
N LYS A 56 9.34 23.67 7.88
CA LYS A 56 8.15 24.41 7.42
C LYS A 56 6.95 23.48 7.25
N SER A 57 7.14 22.38 6.51
CA SER A 57 6.08 21.40 6.27
C SER A 57 5.59 20.75 7.55
N LEU A 58 6.49 20.40 8.48
CA LEU A 58 6.10 19.83 9.78
C LEU A 58 5.28 20.83 10.61
N ARG A 59 5.64 22.12 10.58
CA ARG A 59 4.89 23.18 11.24
C ARG A 59 3.49 23.35 10.63
N GLU A 60 3.39 23.42 9.31
CA GLU A 60 2.11 23.55 8.60
C GLU A 60 1.18 22.35 8.87
N GLN A 61 1.72 21.13 8.87
CA GLN A 61 0.99 19.92 9.25
C GLN A 61 0.53 19.98 10.71
N ALA A 62 1.41 20.37 11.63
CA ALA A 62 1.04 20.49 13.05
C ALA A 62 -0.08 21.52 13.28
N ARG A 63 -0.07 22.64 12.54
CA ARG A 63 -1.17 23.62 12.55
C ARG A 63 -2.47 23.05 12.01
N TRP A 64 -2.40 22.25 10.94
CA TRP A 64 -3.57 21.56 10.43
C TRP A 64 -4.16 20.59 11.47
N PHE A 65 -3.31 19.85 12.19
CA PHE A 65 -3.76 18.97 13.27
C PHE A 65 -4.39 19.75 14.43
N ASP A 66 -3.79 20.86 14.85
CA ASP A 66 -4.35 21.72 15.92
C ASP A 66 -5.73 22.30 15.53
N ASN A 67 -6.00 22.50 14.24
CA ASN A 67 -7.29 22.99 13.77
C ASN A 67 -8.35 21.89 13.56
N ASN A 68 -7.94 20.66 13.21
CA ASN A 68 -8.86 19.65 12.67
C ASN A 68 -8.90 18.32 13.46
N HIS A 69 -7.97 18.08 14.37
CA HIS A 69 -7.89 16.83 15.12
C HIS A 69 -8.12 17.04 16.61
N ASP A 70 -9.28 16.58 17.06
CA ASP A 70 -9.78 16.62 18.44
C ASP A 70 -8.79 16.08 19.50
N LEU A 71 -8.14 14.94 19.26
CA LEU A 71 -7.15 14.38 20.18
C LEU A 71 -5.94 15.31 20.36
N VAL A 72 -5.51 15.97 19.27
CA VAL A 72 -4.39 16.92 19.31
C VAL A 72 -4.80 18.18 20.06
N VAL A 73 -5.97 18.72 19.76
CA VAL A 73 -6.53 19.90 20.45
C VAL A 73 -6.63 19.62 21.95
N GLY A 74 -7.25 18.49 22.34
CA GLY A 74 -7.41 18.11 23.74
C GLY A 74 -6.09 17.88 24.46
N ALA A 75 -5.08 17.32 23.77
CA ALA A 75 -3.74 17.15 24.33
C ALA A 75 -3.04 18.50 24.56
N LEU A 76 -3.09 19.42 23.59
CA LEU A 76 -2.48 20.75 23.71
C LEU A 76 -3.19 21.59 24.78
N ASP A 77 -4.52 21.59 24.82
CA ASP A 77 -5.31 22.30 25.84
C ASP A 77 -4.95 21.82 27.26
N LYS A 78 -4.79 20.51 27.44
CA LYS A 78 -4.36 19.95 28.73
C LYS A 78 -2.94 20.35 29.10
N MET A 79 -2.04 20.42 28.14
CA MET A 79 -0.68 20.91 28.38
C MET A 79 -0.69 22.38 28.79
N GLU A 80 -1.48 23.23 28.11
CA GLU A 80 -1.65 24.63 28.48
C GLU A 80 -2.22 24.82 29.89
N GLU A 81 -3.27 24.08 30.22
CA GLU A 81 -3.89 24.09 31.55
C GLU A 81 -2.88 23.70 32.64
N ARG A 82 -2.02 22.71 32.38
CA ARG A 82 -1.07 22.20 33.36
C ARG A 82 0.17 23.07 33.52
N VAL A 83 0.65 23.69 32.45
CA VAL A 83 1.88 24.49 32.48
C VAL A 83 1.61 25.93 32.95
N ILE A 84 0.50 26.55 32.52
CA ILE A 84 0.20 27.97 32.80
C ILE A 84 -1.07 28.17 33.62
N GLY A 85 -1.93 27.16 33.74
CA GLY A 85 -3.16 27.28 34.52
C GLY A 85 -2.92 27.56 36.01
N ALA A 86 -3.98 27.57 36.81
CA ALA A 86 -3.91 27.98 38.22
C ALA A 86 -2.92 27.17 39.08
N LYS A 87 -2.57 25.94 38.66
CA LYS A 87 -1.58 25.07 39.30
C LYS A 87 -0.29 24.92 38.48
N GLY A 88 -0.09 25.80 37.50
CA GLY A 88 1.07 25.82 36.62
C GLY A 88 2.29 26.45 37.28
N ILE A 89 3.19 26.96 36.43
CA ILE A 89 4.40 27.63 36.88
C ILE A 89 4.02 28.98 37.51
N ILE A 90 4.29 29.11 38.81
CA ILE A 90 4.12 30.36 39.56
C ILE A 90 5.51 30.92 39.81
N VAL A 91 5.72 32.17 39.39
CA VAL A 91 6.98 32.89 39.60
C VAL A 91 6.84 33.76 40.85
N GLU A 92 7.65 33.49 41.86
CA GLU A 92 7.74 34.32 43.06
C GLU A 92 9.10 35.01 43.13
N PRO A 93 9.15 36.35 43.14
CA PRO A 93 10.42 37.08 43.22
C PRO A 93 11.02 36.92 44.63
N GLN A 94 12.26 36.46 44.70
CA GLN A 94 13.02 36.30 45.95
C GLN A 94 14.32 37.12 45.92
N PRO A 95 14.23 38.47 45.94
CA PRO A 95 15.42 39.32 45.96
C PRO A 95 16.19 39.14 47.28
N LEU A 96 17.52 39.04 47.17
CA LEU A 96 18.42 38.96 48.31
C LEU A 96 19.06 40.31 48.58
N THR A 97 19.29 40.61 49.85
CA THR A 97 20.14 41.73 50.30
C THR A 97 21.62 41.41 50.06
N VAL A 98 22.49 42.41 50.16
CA VAL A 98 23.96 42.21 50.09
C VAL A 98 24.46 41.21 51.15
N ALA A 99 23.75 41.11 52.28
CA ALA A 99 24.04 40.15 53.35
C ALA A 99 23.50 38.72 53.08
N GLY A 100 22.89 38.46 51.92
CA GLY A 100 22.32 37.16 51.57
C GLY A 100 20.98 36.82 52.24
N THR A 101 20.37 37.77 52.96
CA THR A 101 19.03 37.59 53.56
C THR A 101 17.93 38.04 52.60
N LEU A 102 16.76 37.42 52.67
CA LEU A 102 15.62 37.72 51.81
C LEU A 102 15.06 39.12 52.08
N ASN A 103 14.94 39.96 51.05
CA ASN A 103 14.33 41.28 51.15
C ASN A 103 12.82 41.22 50.86
N ASN A 104 12.02 40.99 51.91
CA ASN A 104 10.56 40.90 51.80
C ASN A 104 9.91 42.19 51.28
N ALA A 105 10.44 43.36 51.66
CA ALA A 105 9.86 44.64 51.26
C ALA A 105 10.01 44.87 49.74
N LEU A 106 11.21 44.57 49.20
CA LEU A 106 11.45 44.65 47.77
C LEU A 106 10.68 43.57 47.01
N ALA A 107 10.59 42.35 47.56
CA ALA A 107 9.78 41.29 46.97
C ALA A 107 8.32 41.72 46.79
N GLU A 108 7.73 42.36 47.79
CA GLU A 108 6.36 42.88 47.74
C GLU A 108 6.18 43.96 46.66
N GLN A 109 7.13 44.90 46.57
CA GLN A 109 7.10 45.93 45.53
C GLN A 109 7.18 45.33 44.12
N ILE A 110 8.05 44.34 43.92
CA ILE A 110 8.17 43.63 42.64
C ILE A 110 6.87 42.88 42.34
N ARG A 111 6.28 42.19 43.32
CA ARG A 111 4.99 41.47 43.14
C ARG A 111 3.87 42.42 42.72
N ALA A 112 3.74 43.56 43.38
CA ALA A 112 2.72 44.56 43.06
C ALA A 112 2.89 45.08 41.62
N ARG A 113 4.11 45.52 41.26
CA ARG A 113 4.40 46.03 39.90
C ARG A 113 4.26 44.97 38.83
N TRP A 114 4.66 43.73 39.11
CA TRP A 114 4.50 42.60 38.21
C TRP A 114 3.02 42.29 37.95
N ALA A 115 2.18 42.33 39.00
CA ALA A 115 0.74 42.12 38.86
C ALA A 115 0.07 43.23 38.04
N GLU A 116 0.44 44.50 38.27
CA GLU A 116 -0.10 45.64 37.51
C GLU A 116 0.35 45.59 36.03
N TRP A 117 1.63 45.30 35.77
CA TRP A 117 2.16 45.10 34.42
C TRP A 117 1.50 43.92 33.70
N SER A 118 1.13 42.87 34.44
CA SER A 118 0.50 41.67 33.89
C SER A 118 -0.88 41.91 33.25
N VAL A 119 -1.48 43.08 33.47
CA VAL A 119 -2.77 43.44 32.84
C VAL A 119 -2.62 43.62 31.32
N SER A 120 -1.51 44.20 30.84
CA SER A 120 -1.29 44.43 29.42
C SER A 120 0.21 44.47 29.08
N PRO A 121 0.93 43.34 29.19
CA PRO A 121 2.36 43.29 28.93
C PRO A 121 2.73 43.34 27.44
N ASP A 122 1.78 43.08 26.55
CA ASP A 122 2.02 42.98 25.11
C ASP A 122 2.02 44.35 24.42
N VAL A 123 2.84 44.52 23.37
CA VAL A 123 2.93 45.77 22.60
C VAL A 123 1.62 46.14 21.90
N THR A 124 0.76 45.18 21.58
CA THR A 124 -0.53 45.45 20.92
C THR A 124 -1.62 45.90 21.89
N GLY A 125 -1.42 45.68 23.19
CA GLY A 125 -2.42 45.93 24.23
C GLY A 125 -3.63 44.98 24.21
N GLN A 126 -3.60 43.92 23.40
CA GLN A 126 -4.74 43.00 23.24
C GLN A 126 -4.76 41.88 24.28
N TYR A 127 -3.60 41.51 24.82
CA TYR A 127 -3.45 40.32 25.65
C TYR A 127 -3.00 40.65 27.06
N THR A 128 -3.66 40.04 28.04
CA THR A 128 -3.16 39.96 29.42
C THR A 128 -2.03 38.93 29.51
N ARG A 129 -1.19 39.00 30.54
CA ARG A 129 -0.05 38.08 30.69
C ARG A 129 -0.43 36.59 30.60
N PRO A 130 -1.45 36.08 31.32
CA PRO A 130 -1.78 34.66 31.25
C PRO A 130 -2.27 34.21 29.87
N VAL A 131 -2.97 35.09 29.14
CA VAL A 131 -3.42 34.80 27.78
C VAL A 131 -2.23 34.77 26.83
N LEU A 132 -1.34 35.77 26.93
CA LEU A 132 -0.11 35.82 26.14
C LEU A 132 0.77 34.59 26.38
N GLU A 133 1.00 34.22 27.63
CA GLU A 133 1.77 33.03 28.00
C GLU A 133 1.16 31.77 27.38
N ARG A 134 -0.18 31.60 27.42
CA ARG A 134 -0.86 30.44 26.83
C ARG A 134 -0.68 30.38 25.32
N LEU A 135 -0.85 31.51 24.62
CA LEU A 135 -0.64 31.58 23.17
C LEU A 135 0.83 31.29 22.79
N LEU A 136 1.79 31.81 23.56
CA LEU A 136 3.21 31.52 23.38
C LEU A 136 3.51 30.03 23.59
N LEU A 137 2.95 29.42 24.64
CA LEU A 137 3.11 27.99 24.92
C LEU A 137 2.47 27.12 23.84
N ARG A 138 1.25 27.43 23.40
CA ARG A 138 0.59 26.69 22.31
C ARG A 138 1.43 26.75 21.05
N THR A 139 1.90 27.93 20.68
CA THR A 139 2.78 28.14 19.52
C THR A 139 4.07 27.34 19.68
N TRP A 140 4.70 27.34 20.85
CA TRP A 140 5.90 26.55 21.10
C TRP A 140 5.66 25.04 20.98
N LEU A 141 4.56 24.50 21.51
CA LEU A 141 4.24 23.08 21.44
C LEU A 141 3.85 22.64 20.02
N ARG A 142 2.98 23.42 19.36
CA ARG A 142 2.45 23.19 18.01
C ARG A 142 3.48 23.41 16.94
N ASP A 143 4.17 24.55 16.93
CA ASP A 143 5.12 24.93 15.87
C ASP A 143 6.56 24.51 16.19
N GLY A 144 6.86 24.22 17.46
CA GLY A 144 8.19 23.82 17.93
C GLY A 144 9.05 24.95 18.46
N GLU A 145 8.66 26.21 18.22
CA GLU A 145 9.36 27.39 18.70
C GLU A 145 8.41 28.59 18.75
N VAL A 146 8.83 29.64 19.42
CA VAL A 146 8.18 30.95 19.43
C VAL A 146 9.22 32.03 19.73
N PHE A 147 8.98 33.23 19.22
CA PHE A 147 9.86 34.39 19.42
C PHE A 147 9.12 35.49 20.18
N SER A 148 9.84 36.20 21.03
CA SER A 148 9.32 37.42 21.66
C SER A 148 10.44 38.45 21.74
N GLN A 149 10.20 39.64 21.19
CA GLN A 149 11.13 40.76 21.35
C GLN A 149 10.83 41.47 22.67
N MET A 150 11.88 41.75 23.45
CA MET A 150 11.82 42.60 24.62
C MET A 150 11.95 44.06 24.17
N VAL A 151 10.96 44.86 24.51
CA VAL A 151 10.91 46.29 24.17
C VAL A 151 10.92 47.08 25.48
N ALA A 152 11.92 47.93 25.69
CA ALA A 152 12.05 48.72 26.90
C ALA A 152 12.31 50.20 26.57
N GLY A 153 11.85 51.10 27.44
CA GLY A 153 12.10 52.54 27.34
C GLY A 153 10.97 53.33 26.69
N LYS A 154 11.31 54.46 26.06
CA LYS A 154 10.32 55.33 25.38
C LYS A 154 10.29 55.01 23.90
N MET A 155 9.23 54.34 23.46
CA MET A 155 9.01 54.01 22.06
C MET A 155 7.78 54.77 21.53
N PRO A 156 7.81 55.29 20.30
CA PRO A 156 6.66 55.96 19.71
C PRO A 156 5.43 55.03 19.68
N GLY A 157 4.32 55.48 20.24
CA GLY A 157 3.05 54.74 20.24
C GLY A 157 2.88 53.71 21.36
N LEU A 158 3.85 53.57 22.28
CA LEU A 158 3.75 52.70 23.45
C LEU A 158 3.70 53.52 24.74
N GLU A 159 2.61 53.39 25.49
CA GLU A 159 2.41 54.06 26.78
C GLU A 159 2.68 53.09 27.95
N PRO A 160 3.49 53.46 28.96
CA PRO A 160 3.87 52.57 30.05
C PRO A 160 2.67 52.03 30.82
N VAL A 161 2.54 50.71 30.88
CA VAL A 161 1.52 50.06 31.71
C VAL A 161 2.01 50.07 33.15
N ALA A 162 1.21 50.63 34.05
CA ALA A 162 1.54 50.78 35.46
C ALA A 162 2.87 51.53 35.73
N GLY A 163 3.26 52.44 34.83
CA GLY A 163 4.52 53.18 34.91
C GLY A 163 5.77 52.35 34.64
N VAL A 164 5.62 51.11 34.15
CA VAL A 164 6.73 50.23 33.74
C VAL A 164 6.91 50.34 32.22
N PRO A 165 8.01 50.95 31.72
CA PRO A 165 8.25 51.09 30.29
C PRO A 165 8.90 49.81 29.72
N PHE A 166 8.17 48.69 29.81
CA PHE A 166 8.61 47.37 29.33
C PHE A 166 7.44 46.61 28.71
N TRP A 167 7.65 46.05 27.52
CA TRP A 167 6.66 45.29 26.77
C TRP A 167 7.30 44.09 26.07
N LEU A 168 6.45 43.12 25.73
CA LEU A 168 6.80 41.98 24.92
C LEU A 168 6.10 42.09 23.57
N GLU A 169 6.84 41.95 22.47
CA GLU A 169 6.27 41.75 21.14
C GLU A 169 6.37 40.25 20.83
N ALA A 170 5.27 39.53 21.03
CA ALA A 170 5.19 38.11 20.69
C ALA A 170 5.06 37.93 19.17
N MET A 171 5.82 37.00 18.61
CA MET A 171 5.88 36.73 17.18
C MET A 171 5.80 35.24 16.90
N GLU A 172 4.99 34.88 15.92
CA GLU A 172 4.98 33.52 15.41
C GLU A 172 6.30 33.18 14.69
N PRO A 173 6.68 31.89 14.62
CA PRO A 173 7.93 31.46 14.00
C PRO A 173 8.15 31.86 12.54
N ASP A 174 7.08 32.21 11.82
CA ASP A 174 7.14 32.60 10.42
C ASP A 174 7.72 34.01 10.23
N TYR A 175 7.63 34.87 11.24
CA TYR A 175 8.25 36.19 11.21
C TYR A 175 9.78 36.12 11.11
N VAL A 176 10.40 34.99 11.48
CA VAL A 176 11.83 34.74 11.29
C VAL A 176 12.01 33.82 10.07
N PRO A 177 12.51 34.33 8.93
CA PRO A 177 12.55 33.59 7.68
C PRO A 177 13.50 32.40 7.78
N MET A 178 12.94 31.19 7.67
CA MET A 178 13.70 29.94 7.83
C MET A 178 14.52 29.61 6.58
N GLU A 179 14.10 30.12 5.42
CA GLU A 179 14.73 29.91 4.12
C GLU A 179 16.04 30.69 3.98
N GLN A 180 16.23 31.77 4.76
CA GLN A 180 17.44 32.59 4.72
C GLN A 180 18.58 31.93 5.49
N THR A 181 19.52 31.33 4.77
CA THR A 181 20.76 30.73 5.29
C THR A 181 21.92 31.13 4.41
N ASP A 182 23.00 31.63 5.00
CA ASP A 182 24.24 32.00 4.31
C ASP A 182 25.43 31.58 5.17
N SER A 183 26.25 30.69 4.62
CA SER A 183 27.46 30.19 5.29
C SER A 183 28.55 31.24 5.43
N THR A 184 28.57 32.28 4.59
CA THR A 184 29.61 33.32 4.58
C THR A 184 29.50 34.20 5.81
N ASN A 185 28.27 34.57 6.18
CA ASN A 185 27.98 35.45 7.31
C ASN A 185 27.54 34.68 8.57
N ASN A 186 27.74 33.35 8.61
CA ASN A 186 27.24 32.49 9.69
C ASN A 186 25.74 32.70 9.98
N LEU A 187 24.94 32.92 8.93
CA LEU A 187 23.49 33.06 8.99
C LEU A 187 22.86 31.68 8.81
N ILE A 188 22.12 31.21 9.81
CA ILE A 188 21.40 29.94 9.77
C ILE A 188 19.93 30.21 10.06
N GLN A 189 19.07 29.96 9.07
CA GLN A 189 17.60 29.98 9.21
C GLN A 189 17.05 31.28 9.83
N GLY A 190 17.59 32.42 9.40
CA GLY A 190 17.20 33.76 9.86
C GLY A 190 17.91 34.24 11.13
N ILE A 191 18.89 33.49 11.65
CA ILE A 191 19.64 33.82 12.87
C ILE A 191 21.13 33.93 12.56
N TYR A 192 21.74 35.06 12.91
CA TYR A 192 23.18 35.25 12.82
C TYR A 192 23.88 34.65 14.04
N PHE A 193 24.94 33.90 13.79
CA PHE A 193 25.77 33.28 14.83
C PHE A 193 27.19 33.83 14.81
N ASN A 194 27.83 33.84 15.98
CA ASN A 194 29.28 34.00 16.05
C ASN A 194 30.00 32.64 15.78
N ASP A 195 31.33 32.66 15.76
CA ASP A 195 32.15 31.46 15.50
C ASP A 195 31.94 30.32 16.53
N TRP A 196 31.44 30.66 17.72
CA TRP A 196 31.10 29.72 18.79
C TRP A 196 29.64 29.24 18.73
N GLN A 197 28.91 29.55 17.65
CA GLN A 197 27.49 29.21 17.47
C GLN A 197 26.57 29.84 18.54
N ARG A 198 26.96 30.99 19.10
CA ARG A 198 26.09 31.83 19.94
C ARG A 198 25.29 32.79 19.04
N PRO A 199 23.95 32.90 19.22
CA PRO A 199 23.13 33.87 18.50
C PRO A 199 23.61 35.30 18.76
N LYS A 200 23.76 36.10 17.69
CA LYS A 200 24.15 37.51 17.73
C LYS A 200 22.96 38.42 17.42
N SER A 201 22.23 38.12 16.35
CA SER A 201 21.04 38.87 15.95
C SER A 201 20.08 38.00 15.13
N TYR A 202 18.85 38.46 15.02
CA TYR A 202 17.73 37.80 14.35
C TYR A 202 17.21 38.68 13.24
N ILE A 203 16.95 38.09 12.07
CA ILE A 203 16.22 38.73 10.99
C ILE A 203 14.73 38.52 11.26
N VAL A 204 13.98 39.61 11.36
CA VAL A 204 12.54 39.56 11.65
C VAL A 204 11.77 40.36 10.61
N CYS A 205 10.77 39.76 9.99
CA CYS A 205 9.83 40.43 9.09
C CYS A 205 8.98 41.45 9.87
N LYS A 206 8.74 42.64 9.31
CA LYS A 206 7.90 43.67 9.95
C LYS A 206 6.40 43.38 9.83
N SER A 207 6.01 42.54 8.88
CA SER A 207 4.64 42.08 8.68
C SER A 207 4.64 40.57 8.47
N TRP A 208 3.48 39.94 8.64
CA TRP A 208 3.34 38.51 8.37
C TRP A 208 3.75 38.20 6.92
N PRO A 209 4.68 37.26 6.68
CA PRO A 209 5.21 36.95 5.35
C PRO A 209 4.29 36.06 4.53
N GLY A 210 3.03 36.49 4.37
CA GLY A 210 1.98 35.77 3.68
C GLY A 210 2.26 35.45 2.21
N PHE A 211 1.22 35.01 1.49
CA PHE A 211 1.28 34.59 0.08
C PHE A 211 1.67 35.71 -0.92
N ALA A 212 1.96 36.93 -0.47
CA ALA A 212 2.21 38.07 -1.35
C ALA A 212 3.65 38.07 -1.92
N THR A 213 3.76 38.38 -3.21
CA THR A 213 5.00 38.46 -4.02
C THR A 213 5.94 39.61 -3.66
N ALA A 214 5.56 40.50 -2.75
CA ALA A 214 6.40 41.63 -2.34
C ALA A 214 7.40 41.22 -1.25
N MET A 215 8.67 41.60 -1.43
CA MET A 215 9.70 41.48 -0.39
C MET A 215 9.23 42.15 0.90
N VAL A 216 8.99 41.35 1.93
CA VAL A 216 8.59 41.86 3.23
C VAL A 216 9.76 42.58 3.86
N ALA A 217 9.55 43.83 4.27
CA ALA A 217 10.57 44.61 4.95
C ALA A 217 11.01 43.89 6.24
N THR A 218 12.32 43.73 6.42
CA THR A 218 12.90 43.09 7.60
C THR A 218 13.48 44.13 8.57
N LYS A 219 13.55 43.77 9.86
CA LYS A 219 14.28 44.46 10.92
C LYS A 219 15.30 43.48 11.50
N LEU A 220 16.43 44.01 11.98
CA LEU A 220 17.40 43.24 12.75
C LEU A 220 17.17 43.50 14.23
N ILE A 221 17.11 42.42 15.01
CA ILE A 221 16.98 42.49 16.47
C ILE A 221 18.18 41.79 17.08
N ASP A 222 18.87 42.46 17.99
CA ASP A 222 19.99 41.88 18.70
C ASP A 222 19.53 40.74 19.62
N ALA A 223 20.36 39.70 19.74
CA ALA A 223 20.03 38.50 20.50
C ALA A 223 19.77 38.77 21.99
N GLU A 224 20.29 39.87 22.55
CA GLU A 224 20.01 40.31 23.91
C GLU A 224 18.56 40.75 24.12
N ASN A 225 17.91 41.25 23.06
CA ASN A 225 16.53 41.75 23.09
C ASN A 225 15.54 40.73 22.52
N MET A 226 15.98 39.50 22.22
CA MET A 226 15.15 38.44 21.64
C MET A 226 15.07 37.24 22.57
N LEU A 227 13.85 36.90 22.98
CA LEU A 227 13.54 35.63 23.65
C LEU A 227 13.16 34.60 22.59
N HIS A 228 13.96 33.54 22.48
CA HIS A 228 13.70 32.42 21.56
C HIS A 228 13.47 31.14 22.35
N LEU A 229 12.20 30.80 22.56
CA LEU A 229 11.82 29.52 23.15
C LEU A 229 11.71 28.49 22.03
N LYS A 230 12.50 27.41 22.10
CA LYS A 230 12.55 26.38 21.05
C LYS A 230 12.69 24.99 21.62
N PHE A 231 12.03 24.05 20.97
CA PHE A 231 12.17 22.63 21.24
C PHE A 231 13.29 22.04 20.39
N THR A 232 14.43 21.76 21.02
CA THR A 232 15.62 21.18 20.37
C THR A 232 15.94 19.82 20.94
N ARG A 233 16.26 18.86 20.06
CA ARG A 233 16.65 17.49 20.44
C ARG A 233 18.12 17.20 20.17
N ARG A 234 18.81 18.12 19.49
CA ARG A 234 20.23 18.02 19.13
C ARG A 234 20.95 19.30 19.54
N LEU A 235 22.23 19.16 19.92
CA LEU A 235 23.10 20.28 20.23
C LEU A 235 23.25 21.20 19.00
N ASN A 236 23.37 22.51 19.24
CA ASN A 236 23.59 23.56 18.25
C ASN A 236 22.52 23.64 17.14
N GLN A 237 21.31 23.18 17.45
CA GLN A 237 20.14 23.34 16.60
C GLN A 237 19.63 24.79 16.66
N ALA A 238 19.58 25.47 15.52
CA ALA A 238 19.22 26.88 15.42
C ALA A 238 17.72 27.10 15.71
N ARG A 239 16.85 26.35 15.02
CA ARG A 239 15.38 26.46 15.08
C ARG A 239 14.74 25.28 15.80
N GLY A 240 13.56 25.48 16.37
CA GLY A 240 12.79 24.40 17.00
C GLY A 240 12.06 23.50 15.99
N VAL A 241 11.60 22.33 16.44
CA VAL A 241 10.72 21.44 15.67
C VAL A 241 9.51 21.09 16.53
N THR A 242 8.33 21.04 15.90
CA THR A 242 7.06 20.68 16.56
C THR A 242 7.18 19.41 17.40
N LEU A 243 6.52 19.41 18.56
CA LEU A 243 6.43 18.25 19.43
C LEU A 243 5.74 17.07 18.72
N LEU A 244 4.83 17.37 17.79
CA LEU A 244 4.03 16.39 17.06
C LEU A 244 4.81 15.64 15.97
N ALA A 245 6.01 16.10 15.60
CA ALA A 245 6.77 15.55 14.46
C ALA A 245 6.89 14.01 14.44
N PRO A 246 7.15 13.32 15.58
CA PRO A 246 7.27 11.86 15.59
C PRO A 246 5.94 11.11 15.46
N VAL A 247 4.81 11.77 15.73
CA VAL A 247 3.47 11.14 15.81
C VAL A 247 2.54 11.55 14.67
N ILE A 248 2.90 12.57 13.88
CA ILE A 248 2.10 13.08 12.76
C ILE A 248 1.57 11.97 11.84
N ILE A 249 2.44 11.07 11.38
CA ILE A 249 2.03 9.98 10.46
C ILE A 249 1.00 9.08 11.15
N ARG A 250 1.23 8.71 12.41
CA ARG A 250 0.31 7.85 13.16
C ARG A 250 -1.03 8.53 13.43
N LEU A 251 -1.04 9.84 13.68
CA LEU A 251 -2.26 10.61 13.85
C LEU A 251 -3.05 10.70 12.55
N LEU A 252 -2.35 10.86 11.42
CA LEU A 252 -2.98 10.83 10.10
C LEU A 252 -3.61 9.46 9.81
N ASP A 253 -2.84 8.38 9.97
CA ASP A 253 -3.31 7.02 9.73
C ASP A 253 -4.54 6.69 10.61
N LEU A 254 -4.52 7.12 11.88
CA LEU A 254 -5.65 6.92 12.79
C LEU A 254 -6.91 7.64 12.30
N LYS A 255 -6.77 8.90 11.88
CA LYS A 255 -7.89 9.69 11.36
C LYS A 255 -8.47 9.07 10.08
N GLU A 256 -7.61 8.66 9.15
CA GLU A 256 -8.03 8.02 7.89
C GLU A 256 -8.74 6.68 8.16
N TYR A 257 -8.27 5.92 9.15
CA TYR A 257 -8.92 4.68 9.57
C TYR A 257 -10.31 4.94 10.14
N GLU A 258 -10.45 5.89 11.08
CA GLU A 258 -11.75 6.25 11.67
C GLU A 258 -12.75 6.77 10.63
N ASP A 259 -12.28 7.59 9.68
CA ASP A 259 -13.11 8.10 8.59
C ASP A 259 -13.54 6.97 7.64
N SER A 260 -12.67 5.99 7.40
CA SER A 260 -12.97 4.79 6.59
C SER A 260 -13.99 3.88 7.26
N GLU A 261 -13.83 3.59 8.55
CA GLU A 261 -14.79 2.81 9.33
C GLU A 261 -16.15 3.50 9.40
N ARG A 262 -16.17 4.83 9.59
CA ARG A 262 -17.41 5.62 9.57
C ARG A 262 -18.09 5.55 8.21
N LEU A 263 -17.33 5.67 7.12
CA LEU A 263 -17.85 5.55 5.75
C LEU A 263 -18.41 4.14 5.49
N ALA A 264 -17.65 3.10 5.86
CA ALA A 264 -18.07 1.71 5.74
C ALA A 264 -19.37 1.45 6.52
N ALA A 265 -19.48 1.95 7.76
CA ALA A 265 -20.70 1.86 8.55
C ALA A 265 -21.88 2.60 7.91
N ARG A 266 -21.66 3.78 7.31
CA ARG A 266 -22.71 4.53 6.58
C ARG A 266 -23.17 3.79 5.33
N ILE A 267 -22.24 3.24 4.55
CA ILE A 267 -22.55 2.43 3.36
C ILE A 267 -23.31 1.16 3.78
N SER A 268 -22.85 0.48 4.83
CA SER A 268 -23.50 -0.71 5.37
C SER A 268 -24.91 -0.42 5.88
N ALA A 269 -25.11 0.71 6.55
CA ALA A 269 -26.43 1.17 6.97
C ALA A 269 -27.34 1.55 5.79
N ALA A 270 -26.77 1.92 4.64
CA ALA A 270 -27.55 2.23 3.45
C ALA A 270 -28.06 1.00 2.70
N PHE A 271 -27.37 -0.14 2.81
CA PHE A 271 -27.84 -1.41 2.29
C PHE A 271 -28.90 -2.03 3.21
N ALA A 272 -30.18 -1.71 2.98
CA ALA A 272 -31.27 -2.18 3.82
C ALA A 272 -31.78 -3.59 3.45
N MET A 273 -31.89 -3.89 2.15
CA MET A 273 -32.42 -5.17 1.68
C MET A 273 -32.08 -5.39 0.20
N PHE A 274 -31.61 -6.59 -0.13
CA PHE A 274 -31.46 -7.05 -1.51
C PHE A 274 -32.64 -7.95 -1.86
N ILE A 275 -33.43 -7.60 -2.88
CA ILE A 275 -34.46 -8.51 -3.41
C ILE A 275 -33.79 -9.40 -4.44
N ARG A 276 -33.50 -10.65 -4.05
CA ARG A 276 -33.07 -11.68 -4.99
C ARG A 276 -34.30 -12.20 -5.74
N ARG A 277 -34.48 -11.80 -7.00
CA ARG A 277 -35.44 -12.48 -7.89
C ARG A 277 -34.84 -13.84 -8.25
N SER A 278 -35.54 -14.92 -7.92
CA SER A 278 -35.17 -16.25 -8.40
C SER A 278 -35.57 -16.37 -9.87
N ASP A 279 -34.71 -16.88 -10.74
CA ASP A 279 -34.96 -17.13 -12.18
C ASP A 279 -36.14 -18.09 -12.50
N ALA A 280 -36.93 -18.48 -11.51
CA ALA A 280 -38.17 -19.18 -11.74
C ALA A 280 -39.24 -18.15 -12.14
N MET A 281 -39.47 -18.07 -13.46
CA MET A 281 -40.48 -17.26 -14.19
C MET A 281 -39.95 -15.99 -14.86
N VAL A 282 -39.01 -16.15 -15.79
CA VAL A 282 -39.09 -15.35 -17.03
C VAL A 282 -40.19 -16.00 -17.87
N GLN A 283 -41.40 -15.44 -17.80
CA GLN A 283 -42.47 -15.80 -18.71
C GLN A 283 -42.08 -15.23 -20.09
N ASP A 284 -42.07 -16.11 -21.09
CA ASP A 284 -41.73 -15.83 -22.49
C ASP A 284 -42.52 -14.58 -22.96
N GLY A 285 -41.85 -13.43 -23.08
CA GLY A 285 -42.48 -12.16 -23.45
C GLY A 285 -41.70 -10.88 -23.13
N ASP A 286 -40.91 -10.83 -22.06
CA ASP A 286 -40.06 -9.67 -21.72
C ASP A 286 -38.58 -10.01 -21.90
N ALA A 287 -38.09 -9.95 -23.14
CA ALA A 287 -36.65 -9.85 -23.37
C ALA A 287 -36.18 -8.50 -22.82
N PRO A 288 -35.19 -8.43 -21.93
CA PRO A 288 -34.67 -7.16 -21.46
C PRO A 288 -34.07 -6.41 -22.66
N ASP A 289 -34.53 -5.19 -22.88
CA ASP A 289 -33.96 -4.30 -23.87
C ASP A 289 -32.50 -4.02 -23.47
N TYR A 290 -31.55 -4.57 -24.22
CA TYR A 290 -30.10 -4.42 -23.99
C TYR A 290 -29.59 -3.04 -24.49
N ALA A 291 -30.45 -2.03 -24.48
CA ALA A 291 -30.15 -0.68 -24.90
C ALA A 291 -30.19 0.27 -23.69
N ASP A 292 -29.00 0.50 -23.16
CA ASP A 292 -28.57 1.74 -22.51
C ASP A 292 -29.31 2.19 -21.23
N LYS A 293 -28.57 2.12 -20.11
CA LYS A 293 -28.44 3.23 -19.16
C LYS A 293 -27.29 2.91 -18.22
N ASP A 294 -26.25 3.74 -18.26
CA ASP A 294 -25.45 4.05 -17.07
C ASP A 294 -26.43 4.26 -15.91
N ARG A 295 -26.58 3.23 -15.07
CA ARG A 295 -27.46 3.28 -13.91
C ARG A 295 -26.67 3.98 -12.83
N ASP A 296 -26.78 5.31 -12.78
CA ASP A 296 -26.32 6.08 -11.63
C ASP A 296 -27.08 5.58 -10.40
N LEU A 297 -26.41 4.74 -9.62
CA LEU A 297 -26.91 4.18 -8.39
C LEU A 297 -26.63 5.19 -7.28
N ASP A 298 -27.54 6.13 -7.09
CA ASP A 298 -27.54 6.99 -5.92
C ASP A 298 -27.96 6.16 -4.70
N ILE A 299 -26.97 5.71 -3.94
CA ILE A 299 -27.17 4.91 -2.73
C ILE A 299 -27.42 5.86 -1.56
N GLU A 300 -28.69 6.01 -1.17
CA GLU A 300 -29.09 6.71 0.05
C GLU A 300 -29.43 5.72 1.19
N PRO A 301 -29.30 6.13 2.46
CA PRO A 301 -29.72 5.31 3.60
C PRO A 301 -31.16 4.79 3.47
N GLY A 302 -31.35 3.47 3.39
CA GLY A 302 -32.68 2.85 3.21
C GLY A 302 -33.04 2.49 1.76
N THR A 303 -32.12 2.67 0.81
CA THR A 303 -32.33 2.29 -0.59
C THR A 303 -32.46 0.76 -0.72
N ILE A 304 -33.60 0.30 -1.24
CA ILE A 304 -33.84 -1.10 -1.57
C ILE A 304 -33.43 -1.31 -3.03
N LEU A 305 -32.35 -2.07 -3.26
CA LEU A 305 -31.92 -2.43 -4.60
C LEU A 305 -32.86 -3.50 -5.17
N LYS A 306 -33.70 -3.08 -6.12
CA LYS A 306 -34.82 -3.88 -6.63
C LYS A 306 -34.43 -4.90 -7.71
N ASP A 307 -33.29 -4.72 -8.39
CA ASP A 307 -32.85 -5.59 -9.48
C ASP A 307 -31.30 -5.68 -9.55
N LEU A 308 -30.78 -6.85 -9.17
CA LEU A 308 -29.38 -7.28 -9.30
C LEU A 308 -29.28 -8.31 -10.42
N GLN A 309 -28.40 -8.09 -11.40
CA GLN A 309 -28.13 -9.06 -12.46
C GLN A 309 -27.30 -10.25 -11.93
N PRO A 310 -27.41 -11.44 -12.55
CA PRO A 310 -26.56 -12.58 -12.23
C PRO A 310 -25.07 -12.22 -12.40
N GLY A 311 -24.33 -12.13 -11.29
CA GLY A 311 -22.91 -11.76 -11.26
C GLY A 311 -22.60 -10.39 -10.65
N GLU A 312 -23.59 -9.55 -10.33
CA GLU A 312 -23.40 -8.25 -9.68
C GLU A 312 -23.20 -8.33 -8.15
N LEU A 313 -23.25 -9.53 -7.57
CA LEU A 313 -23.14 -9.77 -6.14
C LEU A 313 -21.84 -10.55 -5.84
N THR A 314 -20.75 -9.83 -5.62
CA THR A 314 -19.64 -10.31 -4.78
C THR A 314 -19.92 -9.83 -3.35
N ALA A 315 -20.81 -10.54 -2.66
CA ALA A 315 -20.91 -10.38 -1.22
C ALA A 315 -19.72 -11.11 -0.60
N ASP A 316 -18.68 -10.36 -0.24
CA ASP A 316 -17.85 -10.78 0.89
C ASP A 316 -18.73 -10.63 2.13
N ALA A 317 -19.45 -11.71 2.45
CA ALA A 317 -20.04 -11.87 3.76
C ALA A 317 -18.89 -12.03 4.76
N GLU A 318 -18.37 -10.90 5.26
CA GLU A 318 -17.57 -10.86 6.47
C GLU A 318 -18.49 -11.26 7.63
N ASP A 319 -18.62 -12.58 7.85
CA ASP A 319 -19.18 -13.11 9.08
C ASP A 319 -18.11 -12.85 10.16
N ASN A 320 -18.41 -11.95 11.09
CA ASN A 320 -17.54 -11.60 12.23
C ASN A 320 -17.35 -12.83 13.12
N ASN A 321 -16.35 -13.63 12.79
CA ASN A 321 -16.09 -14.88 13.49
C ASN A 321 -15.00 -14.71 14.55
N TYR A 322 -15.41 -15.01 15.77
CA TYR A 322 -14.70 -14.95 17.04
C TYR A 322 -13.29 -15.57 16.96
N LEU A 323 -12.30 -14.88 17.51
CA LEU A 323 -10.86 -15.16 17.38
C LEU A 323 -10.35 -16.45 18.06
N ASP A 324 -11.22 -17.19 18.78
CA ASP A 324 -10.81 -18.19 19.77
C ASP A 324 -11.29 -19.62 19.47
N ASP A 325 -11.47 -20.02 18.20
CA ASP A 325 -11.81 -21.41 17.85
C ASP A 325 -10.54 -22.29 17.74
N GLU A 326 -10.42 -23.30 18.60
CA GLU A 326 -9.29 -24.27 18.63
C GLU A 326 -9.18 -25.14 17.36
N ASN A 327 -10.18 -25.15 16.46
CA ASN A 327 -10.17 -25.91 15.21
C ASN A 327 -10.50 -25.05 13.97
N ALA A 328 -9.82 -23.92 13.82
CA ALA A 328 -9.98 -22.99 12.71
C ALA A 328 -9.42 -23.49 11.36
N ASP A 329 -9.98 -24.57 10.80
CA ASP A 329 -9.61 -25.11 9.47
C ASP A 329 -10.32 -24.40 8.29
N TRP A 330 -11.07 -23.33 8.55
CA TRP A 330 -12.02 -22.77 7.58
C TRP A 330 -11.48 -21.67 6.65
N LYS A 331 -10.17 -21.35 6.68
CA LYS A 331 -9.53 -20.45 5.69
C LYS A 331 -8.10 -20.86 5.26
N SER A 332 -7.71 -22.12 5.41
CA SER A 332 -6.45 -22.61 4.85
C SER A 332 -6.56 -22.81 3.33
N THR A 333 -6.44 -21.72 2.57
CA THR A 333 -6.31 -21.80 1.11
C THR A 333 -4.85 -22.05 0.74
N THR A 334 -4.56 -23.22 0.18
CA THR A 334 -3.28 -23.46 -0.51
C THR A 334 -3.33 -22.77 -1.88
N GLN A 335 -2.17 -22.37 -2.41
CA GLN A 335 -2.05 -21.70 -3.71
C GLN A 335 -2.83 -22.44 -4.80
N GLY A 336 -3.86 -21.80 -5.37
CA GLY A 336 -4.75 -22.38 -6.39
C GLY A 336 -6.18 -22.72 -5.94
N GLN A 337 -6.53 -22.55 -4.66
CA GLN A 337 -7.93 -22.64 -4.21
C GLN A 337 -8.69 -21.32 -4.46
N LYS A 338 -9.70 -21.33 -5.33
CA LYS A 338 -10.81 -20.36 -5.23
C LYS A 338 -11.65 -20.75 -4.01
N SER A 339 -12.10 -19.76 -3.23
CA SER A 339 -13.21 -19.96 -2.28
C SER A 339 -14.38 -20.50 -3.10
N ALA A 340 -14.63 -21.80 -3.01
CA ALA A 340 -15.69 -22.42 -3.79
C ALA A 340 -16.99 -22.03 -3.09
N GLY A 341 -17.57 -20.93 -3.56
CA GLY A 341 -18.83 -20.39 -3.04
C GLY A 341 -19.95 -21.43 -3.04
N ASP A 342 -20.99 -21.16 -2.27
CA ASP A 342 -22.13 -22.07 -2.15
C ASP A 342 -22.78 -22.33 -3.52
N THR A 343 -22.93 -23.60 -3.88
CA THR A 343 -23.70 -24.01 -5.06
C THR A 343 -25.17 -24.12 -4.66
N SER A 344 -26.03 -23.30 -5.25
CA SER A 344 -27.48 -23.36 -5.05
C SER A 344 -28.17 -24.04 -6.22
N VAL A 345 -28.92 -25.12 -5.97
CA VAL A 345 -29.73 -25.82 -6.97
C VAL A 345 -31.19 -25.92 -6.48
N THR A 346 -32.14 -25.73 -7.39
CA THR A 346 -33.56 -25.96 -7.10
C THR A 346 -33.95 -27.33 -7.64
N LEU A 347 -34.38 -28.21 -6.73
CA LEU A 347 -34.85 -29.54 -7.06
C LEU A 347 -36.37 -29.58 -6.96
N ALA A 348 -37.01 -30.23 -7.92
CA ALA A 348 -38.44 -30.55 -7.89
C ALA A 348 -38.60 -32.07 -7.79
N TRP A 349 -39.53 -32.52 -6.95
CA TRP A 349 -39.84 -33.94 -6.75
C TRP A 349 -41.32 -34.13 -6.44
N LYS A 350 -41.85 -35.34 -6.66
CA LYS A 350 -43.24 -35.65 -6.29
C LYS A 350 -43.37 -36.02 -4.82
N PRO A 351 -44.51 -35.72 -4.16
CA PRO A 351 -44.74 -36.10 -2.77
C PRO A 351 -44.53 -37.62 -2.56
N GLY A 352 -43.62 -38.00 -1.66
CA GLY A 352 -43.37 -39.40 -1.31
C GLY A 352 -42.12 -40.05 -1.93
N GLU A 353 -41.39 -39.34 -2.80
CA GLU A 353 -40.13 -39.85 -3.37
C GLU A 353 -38.99 -39.92 -2.34
N ASP A 354 -38.19 -40.98 -2.41
CA ASP A 354 -37.07 -41.24 -1.48
C ASP A 354 -35.98 -40.15 -1.51
N VAL A 355 -35.90 -39.38 -2.61
CA VAL A 355 -34.97 -38.26 -2.78
C VAL A 355 -35.18 -37.19 -1.69
N GLN A 356 -36.43 -36.90 -1.34
CA GLN A 356 -36.77 -35.92 -0.30
C GLN A 356 -36.24 -36.34 1.07
N LYS A 357 -36.46 -37.61 1.45
CA LYS A 357 -36.02 -38.15 2.75
C LYS A 357 -34.50 -38.16 2.85
N LYS A 358 -33.82 -38.51 1.76
CA LYS A 358 -32.37 -38.55 1.67
C LYS A 358 -31.74 -37.15 1.77
N LEU A 359 -32.34 -36.12 1.16
CA LEU A 359 -31.87 -34.74 1.26
C LEU A 359 -31.99 -34.18 2.67
N ILE A 360 -33.10 -34.46 3.35
CA ILE A 360 -33.29 -34.07 4.76
C ILE A 360 -32.26 -34.78 5.64
N GLN A 361 -32.04 -36.08 5.42
CA GLN A 361 -31.02 -36.83 6.15
C GLN A 361 -29.60 -36.26 5.92
N LEU A 362 -29.25 -35.89 4.69
CA LEU A 362 -27.94 -35.28 4.36
C LEU A 362 -27.77 -33.91 5.03
N PHE A 363 -28.84 -33.12 5.15
CA PHE A 363 -28.82 -31.85 5.89
C PHE A 363 -28.65 -32.08 7.40
N THR A 364 -29.42 -32.99 8.00
CA THR A 364 -29.33 -33.26 9.45
C THR A 364 -28.01 -33.92 9.85
N THR A 365 -27.43 -34.75 8.97
CA THR A 365 -26.18 -35.47 9.29
C THR A 365 -24.91 -34.66 8.98
N GLY A 366 -25.00 -33.62 8.14
CA GLY A 366 -23.82 -32.83 7.72
C GLY A 366 -22.76 -33.64 6.96
N GLN A 367 -23.11 -34.83 6.45
CA GLN A 367 -22.14 -35.74 5.85
C GLN A 367 -21.61 -35.20 4.52
N LYS A 368 -20.28 -35.11 4.39
CA LYS A 368 -19.61 -34.75 3.13
C LYS A 368 -19.84 -35.83 2.07
N ARG A 369 -20.38 -35.44 0.90
CA ARG A 369 -20.66 -36.33 -0.25
C ARG A 369 -20.21 -35.68 -1.55
N GLY A 370 -19.95 -36.52 -2.56
CA GLY A 370 -19.76 -36.05 -3.94
C GLY A 370 -21.12 -35.81 -4.60
N PHE A 371 -21.28 -34.64 -5.19
CA PHE A 371 -22.43 -34.26 -5.99
C PHE A 371 -22.00 -34.17 -7.46
N ARG A 372 -22.84 -34.72 -8.34
CA ARG A 372 -22.64 -34.71 -9.79
C ARG A 372 -23.83 -34.02 -10.42
N ILE A 373 -23.60 -32.93 -11.15
CA ILE A 373 -24.63 -32.22 -11.90
C ILE A 373 -24.34 -32.41 -13.39
N LYS A 374 -25.32 -32.90 -14.14
CA LYS A 374 -25.25 -33.01 -15.60
C LYS A 374 -26.14 -31.94 -16.21
N TYR A 375 -25.57 -31.06 -17.00
CA TYR A 375 -26.28 -29.99 -17.69
C TYR A 375 -26.89 -30.47 -19.02
N PRO A 376 -27.90 -29.77 -19.57
CA PRO A 376 -28.53 -30.13 -20.84
C PRO A 376 -27.58 -30.16 -22.04
N ASN A 377 -26.50 -29.36 -22.00
CA ASN A 377 -25.44 -29.32 -23.02
C ASN A 377 -24.46 -30.51 -22.95
N GLY A 378 -24.65 -31.45 -22.02
CA GLY A 378 -23.81 -32.64 -21.85
C GLY A 378 -22.64 -32.45 -20.87
N THR A 379 -22.34 -31.22 -20.44
CA THR A 379 -21.31 -30.92 -19.44
C THR A 379 -21.66 -31.56 -18.08
N VAL A 380 -20.65 -32.07 -17.39
CA VAL A 380 -20.78 -32.71 -16.08
C VAL A 380 -19.88 -32.01 -15.08
N ASP A 381 -20.47 -31.43 -14.03
CA ASP A 381 -19.73 -30.90 -12.88
C ASP A 381 -19.73 -31.90 -11.74
N VAL A 382 -18.58 -32.07 -11.09
CA VAL A 382 -18.41 -32.91 -9.91
C VAL A 382 -17.73 -32.11 -8.79
N PHE A 383 -18.39 -32.02 -7.64
CA PHE A 383 -17.84 -31.35 -6.47
C PHE A 383 -18.17 -32.12 -5.19
N ARG A 384 -17.31 -32.00 -4.18
CA ARG A 384 -17.54 -32.58 -2.85
C ARG A 384 -18.03 -31.49 -1.91
N GLY A 385 -19.05 -31.79 -1.12
CA GLY A 385 -19.65 -30.82 -0.21
C GLY A 385 -20.60 -31.43 0.79
N TRP A 386 -21.22 -30.60 1.63
CA TRP A 386 -22.35 -30.99 2.47
C TRP A 386 -23.53 -30.05 2.20
N VAL A 387 -24.75 -30.50 2.52
CA VAL A 387 -25.95 -29.67 2.39
C VAL A 387 -25.98 -28.67 3.54
N SER A 388 -25.78 -27.39 3.26
CA SER A 388 -25.65 -26.33 4.27
C SER A 388 -26.96 -25.61 4.56
N SER A 389 -27.89 -25.57 3.60
CA SER A 389 -29.20 -24.97 3.80
C SER A 389 -30.28 -25.63 2.94
N LEU A 390 -31.48 -25.69 3.49
CA LEU A 390 -32.68 -26.11 2.81
C LEU A 390 -33.69 -24.95 2.79
N GLY A 391 -33.92 -24.37 1.60
CA GLY A 391 -34.82 -23.24 1.40
C GLY A 391 -36.30 -23.55 1.68
N LYS A 392 -37.16 -22.52 1.56
CA LYS A 392 -38.61 -22.65 1.76
C LYS A 392 -39.21 -23.57 0.71
N THR A 393 -40.13 -24.42 1.13
CA THR A 393 -40.86 -25.33 0.25
C THR A 393 -41.92 -24.56 -0.53
N VAL A 394 -41.95 -24.72 -1.86
CA VAL A 394 -43.03 -24.22 -2.71
C VAL A 394 -43.76 -25.44 -3.27
N GLN A 395 -45.05 -25.56 -2.97
CA GLN A 395 -45.89 -26.66 -3.43
C GLN A 395 -46.72 -26.19 -4.63
N SER A 396 -46.63 -26.91 -5.74
CA SER A 396 -47.57 -26.85 -6.86
C SER A 396 -48.33 -28.17 -6.94
N LYS A 397 -49.50 -28.21 -7.59
CA LYS A 397 -50.49 -29.30 -7.51
C LYS A 397 -49.93 -30.73 -7.61
N ASP A 398 -48.81 -30.94 -8.31
CA ASP A 398 -48.19 -32.26 -8.51
C ASP A 398 -46.69 -32.34 -8.12
N GLU A 399 -46.07 -31.25 -7.66
CA GLU A 399 -44.62 -31.19 -7.41
C GLU A 399 -44.27 -30.31 -6.19
N ILE A 400 -43.24 -30.74 -5.46
CA ILE A 400 -42.61 -30.01 -4.37
C ILE A 400 -41.27 -29.50 -4.87
N ALA A 401 -41.10 -28.18 -4.96
CA ALA A 401 -39.84 -27.54 -5.31
C ALA A 401 -39.14 -27.01 -4.05
N ARG A 402 -37.81 -27.22 -3.96
CA ARG A 402 -36.98 -26.68 -2.88
C ARG A 402 -35.58 -26.32 -3.39
N THR A 403 -35.12 -25.14 -3.00
CA THR A 403 -33.72 -24.74 -3.19
C THR A 403 -32.85 -25.38 -2.11
N VAL A 404 -31.79 -26.04 -2.53
CA VAL A 404 -30.77 -26.66 -1.67
C VAL A 404 -29.47 -25.91 -1.89
N LYS A 405 -28.82 -25.47 -0.80
CA LYS A 405 -27.44 -24.96 -0.85
C LYS A 405 -26.48 -26.08 -0.47
N ILE A 406 -25.45 -26.25 -1.28
CA ILE A 406 -24.36 -27.21 -1.03
C ILE A 406 -23.08 -26.39 -0.92
N THR A 407 -22.45 -26.46 0.24
CA THR A 407 -21.15 -25.81 0.47
C THR A 407 -20.06 -26.78 0.04
N SER A 408 -19.24 -26.34 -0.92
CA SER A 408 -18.14 -27.11 -1.48
C SER A 408 -16.93 -27.19 -0.53
N VAL A 409 -16.22 -28.32 -0.58
CA VAL A 409 -15.00 -28.57 0.17
C VAL A 409 -13.89 -28.98 -0.78
N GLY A 410 -12.79 -28.23 -0.76
CA GLY A 410 -11.59 -28.53 -1.55
C GLY A 410 -11.58 -27.89 -2.94
N ARG A 411 -10.58 -28.26 -3.74
CA ARG A 411 -10.39 -27.77 -5.11
C ARG A 411 -11.43 -28.44 -6.04
N PRO A 412 -12.16 -27.68 -6.88
CA PRO A 412 -13.02 -28.27 -7.90
C PRO A 412 -12.18 -29.06 -8.92
N TYR A 413 -12.73 -30.16 -9.42
CA TYR A 413 -12.10 -30.98 -10.45
C TYR A 413 -12.15 -30.20 -11.78
N MET A 414 -10.99 -29.87 -12.35
CA MET A 414 -10.92 -29.04 -13.57
C MET A 414 -11.10 -29.92 -14.81
N ALA A 415 -11.84 -29.45 -15.80
CA ALA A 415 -12.05 -30.18 -17.06
C ALA A 415 -10.75 -30.44 -17.84
N GLU A 416 -9.67 -29.71 -17.55
CA GLU A 416 -8.34 -29.95 -18.13
C GLU A 416 -7.63 -31.18 -17.55
N GLU A 417 -8.06 -31.69 -16.38
CA GLU A 417 -7.52 -32.92 -15.79
C GLU A 417 -8.04 -34.19 -16.50
N ASP A 418 -9.01 -34.06 -17.41
CA ASP A 418 -9.53 -35.12 -18.30
C ASP A 418 -8.95 -35.01 -19.74
N ALA A 419 -7.99 -34.11 -19.97
CA ALA A 419 -7.31 -34.05 -21.26
C ALA A 419 -6.39 -35.29 -21.40
N PRO A 420 -6.51 -36.08 -22.49
CA PRO A 420 -5.62 -37.21 -22.71
C PRO A 420 -4.17 -36.72 -22.74
N GLU A 421 -3.27 -37.40 -22.02
CA GLU A 421 -1.86 -37.02 -21.95
C GLU A 421 -1.28 -36.85 -23.36
N VAL A 422 -0.73 -35.66 -23.64
CA VAL A 422 -0.09 -35.35 -24.92
C VAL A 422 1.20 -36.16 -25.02
N VAL A 423 1.17 -37.27 -25.77
CA VAL A 423 2.37 -38.02 -26.13
C VAL A 423 3.15 -37.24 -27.18
N SER A 424 4.35 -36.78 -26.81
CA SER A 424 5.25 -36.01 -27.67
C SER A 424 5.96 -36.90 -28.71
N VAL A 425 6.29 -36.31 -29.85
CA VAL A 425 7.10 -36.97 -30.88
C VAL A 425 8.51 -37.20 -30.35
N THR A 426 9.03 -38.43 -30.47
CA THR A 426 10.41 -38.77 -30.10
C THR A 426 11.30 -39.08 -31.30
N GLY A 427 10.73 -39.19 -32.51
CA GLY A 427 11.51 -39.38 -33.73
C GLY A 427 10.68 -39.50 -35.00
N LEU A 428 11.36 -39.38 -36.15
CA LEU A 428 10.81 -39.57 -37.49
C LEU A 428 11.69 -40.56 -38.25
N THR A 429 11.11 -41.62 -38.81
CA THR A 429 11.82 -42.61 -39.63
C THR A 429 11.26 -42.63 -41.05
N VAL A 430 12.09 -43.01 -42.04
CA VAL A 430 11.69 -43.07 -43.44
C VAL A 430 12.08 -44.41 -44.07
N GLU A 431 11.15 -45.01 -44.82
CA GLU A 431 11.37 -46.27 -45.52
C GLU A 431 10.72 -46.26 -46.92
N PRO A 432 11.45 -46.65 -47.98
CA PRO A 432 12.88 -47.00 -48.00
C PRO A 432 13.79 -45.75 -47.89
N THR A 433 14.93 -45.87 -47.22
CA THR A 433 15.93 -44.78 -47.10
C THR A 433 16.64 -44.48 -48.43
N ASN A 434 16.67 -45.46 -49.34
CA ASN A 434 17.17 -45.30 -50.70
C ASN A 434 16.22 -45.96 -51.69
N ALA A 435 15.88 -45.28 -52.79
CA ALA A 435 15.05 -45.86 -53.84
C ALA A 435 15.50 -45.40 -55.24
N THR A 436 15.28 -46.26 -56.24
CA THR A 436 15.63 -46.00 -57.63
C THR A 436 14.37 -45.94 -58.47
N VAL A 437 14.24 -44.92 -59.32
CA VAL A 437 13.05 -44.67 -60.14
C VAL A 437 13.46 -44.36 -61.57
N LYS A 438 12.75 -44.88 -62.57
CA LYS A 438 12.96 -44.49 -63.97
C LYS A 438 12.26 -43.17 -64.28
N VAL A 439 12.77 -42.37 -65.23
CA VAL A 439 12.09 -41.15 -65.67
C VAL A 439 10.63 -41.46 -66.06
N GLY A 440 9.69 -40.70 -65.49
CA GLY A 440 8.24 -40.85 -65.70
C GLY A 440 7.53 -41.82 -64.75
N ALA A 441 8.26 -42.70 -64.05
CA ALA A 441 7.71 -43.62 -63.06
C ALA A 441 7.59 -42.97 -61.67
N THR A 442 6.80 -43.60 -60.80
CA THR A 442 6.56 -43.17 -59.41
C THR A 442 7.04 -44.22 -58.42
N THR A 443 7.61 -43.78 -57.29
CA THR A 443 7.85 -44.64 -56.12
C THR A 443 7.23 -44.01 -54.88
N ALA A 444 6.85 -44.86 -53.91
CA ALA A 444 6.32 -44.41 -52.63
C ALA A 444 7.42 -44.47 -51.56
N VAL A 445 7.50 -43.41 -50.76
CA VAL A 445 8.38 -43.30 -49.59
C VAL A 445 7.50 -43.01 -48.39
N THR A 446 7.58 -43.84 -47.35
CA THR A 446 6.72 -43.73 -46.16
C THR A 446 7.50 -43.12 -45.00
N PHE A 447 6.95 -42.07 -44.41
CA PHE A 447 7.48 -41.43 -43.21
C PHE A 447 6.65 -41.88 -42.00
N THR A 448 7.31 -42.34 -40.93
CA THR A 448 6.64 -42.85 -39.72
C THR A 448 7.11 -42.07 -38.50
N VAL A 449 6.17 -41.44 -37.80
CA VAL A 449 6.38 -40.71 -36.55
C VAL A 449 6.41 -41.70 -35.40
N LYS A 450 7.41 -41.61 -34.51
CA LYS A 450 7.54 -42.45 -33.31
C LYS A 450 7.34 -41.63 -32.04
N PRO A 451 6.68 -42.20 -31.00
CA PRO A 451 5.99 -43.49 -30.98
C PRO A 451 4.66 -43.49 -31.75
N ASP A 452 4.10 -44.67 -32.05
CA ASP A 452 2.86 -44.80 -32.88
C ASP A 452 1.63 -44.12 -32.25
N ASN A 453 1.66 -43.86 -30.94
CA ASN A 453 0.60 -43.23 -30.16
C ASN A 453 0.81 -41.72 -29.95
N VAL A 454 1.58 -41.06 -30.83
CA VAL A 454 1.76 -39.59 -30.79
C VAL A 454 0.44 -38.86 -31.05
N THR A 455 0.25 -37.76 -30.33
CA THR A 455 -0.96 -36.91 -30.39
C THR A 455 -1.08 -36.13 -31.69
N ASP A 456 0.05 -35.68 -32.27
CA ASP A 456 0.11 -34.99 -33.56
C ASP A 456 0.99 -35.76 -34.56
N LYS A 457 0.36 -36.37 -35.57
CA LYS A 457 1.04 -37.14 -36.63
C LYS A 457 1.30 -36.31 -37.90
N SER A 458 1.08 -35.00 -37.85
CA SER A 458 1.22 -34.14 -39.02
C SER A 458 2.70 -33.99 -39.45
N LEU A 459 2.92 -34.04 -40.76
CA LEU A 459 4.23 -34.05 -41.40
C LEU A 459 4.22 -33.14 -42.62
N ARG A 460 5.37 -32.54 -42.92
CA ARG A 460 5.63 -31.80 -44.17
C ARG A 460 6.72 -32.50 -44.95
N ILE A 461 6.45 -32.81 -46.22
CA ILE A 461 7.41 -33.51 -47.08
C ILE A 461 7.76 -32.64 -48.29
N ALA A 462 9.05 -32.50 -48.57
CA ALA A 462 9.57 -31.70 -49.67
C ALA A 462 10.68 -32.42 -50.44
N THR A 463 10.87 -32.03 -51.69
CA THR A 463 11.99 -32.47 -52.54
C THR A 463 13.10 -31.42 -52.53
N SER A 464 14.37 -31.84 -52.51
CA SER A 464 15.51 -30.93 -52.59
C SER A 464 15.64 -30.26 -53.97
N ASP A 465 15.15 -30.91 -55.03
CA ASP A 465 15.16 -30.39 -56.38
C ASP A 465 13.90 -30.83 -57.17
N PRO A 466 12.91 -29.94 -57.31
CA PRO A 466 11.69 -30.20 -58.09
C PRO A 466 11.93 -30.48 -59.58
N THR A 467 13.09 -30.08 -60.13
CA THR A 467 13.39 -30.29 -61.56
C THR A 467 13.86 -31.71 -61.86
N THR A 468 14.37 -32.42 -60.84
CA THR A 468 14.86 -33.80 -60.95
C THR A 468 13.79 -34.81 -60.52
N ALA A 469 13.07 -34.55 -59.43
CA ALA A 469 11.87 -35.30 -59.04
C ALA A 469 10.84 -34.44 -58.32
N THR A 470 9.57 -34.70 -58.61
CA THR A 470 8.42 -34.04 -57.95
C THR A 470 7.83 -34.96 -56.89
N VAL A 471 7.29 -34.39 -55.81
CA VAL A 471 6.70 -35.13 -54.70
C VAL A 471 5.26 -34.70 -54.47
N THR A 472 4.38 -35.67 -54.26
CA THR A 472 2.99 -35.45 -53.84
C THR A 472 2.76 -36.21 -52.54
N GLN A 473 2.23 -35.53 -51.53
CA GLN A 473 2.03 -36.09 -50.19
C GLN A 473 0.57 -36.47 -49.98
N ALA A 474 0.34 -37.71 -49.53
CA ALA A 474 -0.93 -38.17 -48.99
C ALA A 474 -0.66 -38.71 -47.58
N GLU A 475 -1.12 -37.97 -46.57
CA GLU A 475 -0.87 -38.26 -45.15
C GLU A 475 0.63 -38.44 -44.84
N ASN A 476 1.08 -39.68 -44.64
CA ASN A 476 2.44 -40.05 -44.28
C ASN A 476 3.24 -40.68 -45.46
N ILE A 477 2.61 -40.81 -46.63
CA ILE A 477 3.22 -41.38 -47.83
C ILE A 477 3.54 -40.26 -48.83
N ALA A 478 4.80 -40.21 -49.24
CA ALA A 478 5.28 -39.37 -50.32
C ALA A 478 5.38 -40.16 -51.62
N THR A 479 4.57 -39.81 -52.61
CA THR A 479 4.69 -40.34 -53.96
C THR A 479 5.65 -39.46 -54.77
N VAL A 480 6.81 -40.02 -55.09
CA VAL A 480 7.92 -39.34 -55.78
C VAL A 480 7.91 -39.75 -57.25
N LYS A 481 7.81 -38.77 -58.16
CA LYS A 481 7.84 -38.98 -59.61
C LYS A 481 9.18 -38.50 -60.19
N GLY A 482 9.90 -39.39 -60.86
CA GLY A 482 11.16 -39.03 -61.53
C GLY A 482 10.89 -38.19 -62.79
N VAL A 483 11.52 -37.02 -62.89
CA VAL A 483 11.35 -36.09 -64.03
C VAL A 483 12.58 -36.07 -64.93
N LYS A 484 13.79 -36.12 -64.34
CA LYS A 484 15.06 -36.09 -65.05
C LYS A 484 16.08 -36.98 -64.35
N ALA A 485 16.99 -37.59 -65.09
CA ALA A 485 18.05 -38.42 -64.52
C ALA A 485 18.94 -37.61 -63.57
N GLY A 486 19.16 -38.11 -62.36
CA GLY A 486 19.88 -37.42 -61.29
C GLY A 486 19.58 -37.99 -59.90
N THR A 487 20.30 -37.53 -58.88
CA THR A 487 20.07 -37.89 -57.47
C THR A 487 19.39 -36.73 -56.74
N VAL A 488 18.36 -37.03 -55.94
CA VAL A 488 17.54 -36.03 -55.25
C VAL A 488 17.15 -36.54 -53.87
N LYS A 489 17.05 -35.63 -52.88
CA LYS A 489 16.71 -35.97 -51.51
C LYS A 489 15.25 -35.61 -51.24
N ILE A 490 14.49 -36.53 -50.65
CA ILE A 490 13.13 -36.29 -50.16
C ILE A 490 13.21 -36.14 -48.66
N ILE A 491 12.79 -34.98 -48.16
CA ILE A 491 12.95 -34.56 -46.77
C ILE A 491 11.57 -34.52 -46.13
N GLY A 492 11.35 -35.35 -45.12
CA GLY A 492 10.19 -35.28 -44.24
C GLY A 492 10.56 -34.56 -42.94
N MET A 493 9.69 -33.66 -42.50
CA MET A 493 9.86 -32.89 -41.27
C MET A 493 8.55 -32.90 -40.47
N THR A 494 8.64 -33.03 -39.16
CA THR A 494 7.50 -32.88 -38.24
C THR A 494 7.04 -31.42 -38.17
N THR A 495 5.75 -31.16 -37.91
CA THR A 495 5.20 -29.79 -37.95
C THR A 495 5.81 -28.85 -36.89
N ASP A 496 6.29 -29.42 -35.79
CA ASP A 496 7.06 -28.70 -34.75
C ASP A 496 8.52 -28.42 -35.15
N GLY A 497 9.00 -28.97 -36.27
CA GLY A 497 10.33 -28.75 -36.83
C GLY A 497 11.47 -29.48 -36.11
N ASN A 498 11.17 -30.28 -35.08
CA ASN A 498 12.19 -30.88 -34.22
C ASN A 498 12.85 -32.15 -34.80
N PHE A 499 12.14 -32.89 -35.66
CA PHE A 499 12.66 -34.13 -36.25
C PHE A 499 12.58 -34.11 -37.78
N THR A 500 13.65 -34.61 -38.41
CA THR A 500 13.76 -34.72 -39.87
C THR A 500 14.23 -36.11 -40.25
N ALA A 501 13.72 -36.60 -41.39
CA ALA A 501 14.16 -37.84 -42.01
C ALA A 501 14.37 -37.61 -43.52
N ILE A 502 15.36 -38.26 -44.10
CA ILE A 502 15.78 -38.04 -45.49
C ILE A 502 15.82 -39.37 -46.22
N ALA A 503 15.18 -39.45 -47.38
CA ALA A 503 15.31 -40.55 -48.33
C ALA A 503 16.04 -40.08 -49.59
N ASP A 504 17.03 -40.85 -50.01
CA ASP A 504 17.82 -40.59 -51.21
C ASP A 504 17.23 -41.31 -52.41
N ILE A 505 16.80 -40.55 -53.42
CA ILE A 505 16.16 -41.07 -54.63
C ILE A 505 17.11 -40.90 -55.82
N THR A 506 17.38 -42.00 -56.52
CA THR A 506 18.16 -42.00 -57.77
C THR A 506 17.23 -42.17 -58.96
N VAL A 507 17.14 -41.16 -59.81
CA VAL A 507 16.37 -41.20 -61.05
C VAL A 507 17.26 -41.67 -62.20
N GLN A 508 16.94 -42.83 -62.78
CA GLN A 508 17.62 -43.41 -63.94
C GLN A 508 16.92 -42.99 -65.24
N ALA A 509 17.72 -42.80 -66.30
CA ALA A 509 17.27 -42.39 -67.62
C ALA A 509 16.24 -43.35 -68.24
#